data_AF-A0A7W7LCX6-F1
#
_entry.id   AF-A0A7W7LCX6-F1
#
_cell.length_a   1.000
_cell.length_b   1.000
_cell.length_c   1.000
_cell.angle_alpha   90.00
_cell.angle_beta   90.00
_cell.angle_gamma   90.00
#
_symmetry.space_group_name_H-M   'P 1'
#
loop_
_entity.id
_entity.type
_entity.pdbx_description
1 polymer ?
#
loop_
_entity_poly.entity_id
_entity_poly.type
_entity_poly.pdbx_seq_one_letter_code
_entity_poly.pdbx_strand_id
1 'polypeptide(L)'
;MTGPTRHTRNEELLLARISAAAGRWHLGKRRATYAGAAHTAHAKALWNRGIRGLLTFVGYGRTSAPKVRDDARLDLYVHGMTVAVQGRIHVVRYDTTSVFRTGTAHDSARVDTVYTLTDVDGERVELRGLPEYGDAAAWRSEIQRGVIRAQLPQALAALDQGERLHFGGIWLTGEKVGYGEVGVRWPQVRHLRIRQGAIELDVDGTWQGLGSEVSEIPNVFVLRALVERLGPDGVR
;
A
#
# COMPACT_ATOMS: atom_id res chain seq x y z
N MET A 1 33.88 16.04 -15.58
CA MET A 1 33.82 14.77 -16.33
C MET A 1 33.73 13.62 -15.34
N THR A 2 32.53 13.19 -14.97
CA THR A 2 32.31 11.98 -14.16
C THR A 2 32.42 10.77 -15.08
N GLY A 3 33.48 9.98 -14.92
CA GLY A 3 33.67 8.74 -15.67
C GLY A 3 32.55 7.72 -15.37
N PRO A 4 32.28 6.77 -16.28
CA PRO A 4 31.26 5.75 -16.07
C PRO A 4 31.62 4.93 -14.84
N THR A 5 30.72 4.89 -13.86
CA THR A 5 30.80 4.04 -12.68
C THR A 5 30.90 2.59 -13.15
N ARG A 6 32.04 1.93 -12.92
CA ARG A 6 32.18 0.50 -13.20
C ARG A 6 31.28 -0.26 -12.24
N HIS A 7 30.18 -0.77 -12.75
CA HIS A 7 29.34 -1.72 -12.02
C HIS A 7 30.11 -3.01 -11.79
N THR A 8 29.93 -3.62 -10.62
CA THR A 8 30.47 -4.96 -10.40
C THR A 8 29.66 -5.95 -11.23
N ARG A 9 30.26 -7.06 -11.67
CA ARG A 9 29.57 -8.13 -12.43
C ARG A 9 28.28 -8.60 -11.73
N ASN A 10 28.27 -8.61 -10.40
CA ASN A 10 27.11 -8.98 -9.59
C ASN A 10 25.98 -7.95 -9.68
N GLU A 11 26.33 -6.67 -9.75
CA GLU A 11 25.37 -5.58 -9.91
C GLU A 11 24.75 -5.59 -11.31
N GLU A 12 25.55 -5.80 -12.36
CA GLU A 12 25.05 -5.94 -13.73
C GLU A 12 24.06 -7.11 -13.85
N LEU A 13 24.39 -8.25 -13.22
CA LEU A 13 23.52 -9.42 -13.20
C LEU A 13 22.21 -9.14 -12.44
N LEU A 14 22.26 -8.40 -11.34
CA LEU A 14 21.07 -7.96 -10.62
C LEU A 14 20.19 -7.06 -11.50
N LEU A 15 20.77 -6.06 -12.16
CA LEU A 15 20.04 -5.16 -13.05
C LEU A 15 19.41 -5.89 -14.24
N ALA A 16 20.11 -6.89 -14.79
CA ALA A 16 19.58 -7.74 -15.85
C ALA A 16 18.39 -8.57 -15.35
N ARG A 17 18.48 -9.17 -14.14
CA ARG A 17 17.38 -9.91 -13.53
C ARG A 17 16.16 -9.02 -13.25
N ILE A 18 16.38 -7.80 -12.75
CA ILE A 18 15.32 -6.80 -12.52
C ILE A 18 14.63 -6.47 -13.85
N SER A 19 15.42 -6.14 -14.88
CA SER A 19 14.87 -5.78 -16.20
C SER A 19 14.11 -6.94 -16.83
N ALA A 20 14.63 -8.17 -16.71
CA ALA A 20 13.95 -9.38 -17.18
C ALA A 20 12.63 -9.63 -16.42
N ALA A 21 12.62 -9.44 -15.10
CA ALA A 21 11.40 -9.57 -14.29
C ALA A 21 10.35 -8.51 -14.68
N ALA A 22 10.76 -7.26 -14.83
CA ALA A 22 9.88 -6.18 -15.27
C ALA A 22 9.32 -6.40 -16.68
N GLY A 23 10.14 -6.94 -17.60
CA GLY A 23 9.73 -7.30 -18.95
C GLY A 23 8.69 -8.43 -18.96
N ARG A 24 8.94 -9.53 -18.22
CA ARG A 24 7.99 -10.66 -18.12
C ARG A 24 6.60 -10.24 -17.64
N TRP A 25 6.55 -9.27 -16.73
CA TRP A 25 5.31 -8.77 -16.15
C TRP A 25 4.79 -7.48 -16.79
N HIS A 26 5.36 -7.07 -17.93
CA HIS A 26 4.91 -5.92 -18.72
C HIS A 26 4.79 -4.61 -17.91
N LEU A 27 5.72 -4.35 -16.99
CA LEU A 27 5.66 -3.18 -16.11
C LEU A 27 5.83 -1.84 -16.87
N GLY A 28 6.28 -1.89 -18.12
CA GLY A 28 6.46 -0.73 -19.00
C GLY A 28 7.81 -0.04 -18.80
N LYS A 29 7.86 1.27 -19.06
CA LYS A 29 9.10 2.07 -18.94
C LYS A 29 9.43 2.34 -17.47
N ARG A 30 10.71 2.19 -17.09
CA ARG A 30 11.19 2.59 -15.76
C ARG A 30 11.13 4.12 -15.63
N ARG A 31 10.57 4.60 -14.52
CA ARG A 31 10.43 6.03 -14.18
C ARG A 31 11.48 6.50 -13.20
N ALA A 32 11.70 5.74 -12.14
CA ALA A 32 12.60 6.13 -11.06
C ALA A 32 13.21 4.90 -10.39
N THR A 33 14.34 5.13 -9.73
CA THR A 33 15.01 4.15 -8.88
C THR A 33 15.26 4.80 -7.52
N TYR A 34 14.98 4.06 -6.45
CA TYR A 34 15.23 4.47 -5.07
C TYR A 34 16.00 3.40 -4.32
N ALA A 35 16.80 3.82 -3.34
CA ALA A 35 17.22 2.95 -2.25
C ALA A 35 16.13 2.94 -1.17
N GLY A 36 16.05 1.87 -0.39
CA GLY A 36 15.12 1.74 0.71
C GLY A 36 15.53 0.63 1.66
N ALA A 37 14.75 0.45 2.71
CA ALA A 37 14.77 -0.79 3.48
C ALA A 37 13.51 -1.57 3.16
N ALA A 38 13.65 -2.87 2.88
CA ALA A 38 12.50 -3.74 2.67
C ALA A 38 12.64 -5.05 3.43
N HIS A 39 11.52 -5.68 3.76
CA HIS A 39 11.52 -7.03 4.32
C HIS A 39 10.45 -7.85 3.63
N THR A 40 10.75 -9.12 3.34
CA THR A 40 9.73 -10.07 2.92
C THR A 40 8.95 -10.49 4.16
N ALA A 41 7.68 -10.08 4.26
CA ALA A 41 6.81 -10.55 5.33
C ALA A 41 6.30 -11.94 4.96
N HIS A 42 6.64 -12.95 5.75
CA HIS A 42 6.02 -14.27 5.60
C HIS A 42 4.52 -14.12 5.80
N ALA A 43 3.75 -14.49 4.78
CA ALA A 43 2.30 -14.51 4.85
C ALA A 43 1.89 -15.49 5.96
N LYS A 44 1.50 -14.97 7.14
CA LYS A 44 0.56 -15.72 7.97
C LYS A 44 -0.73 -15.76 7.16
N ALA A 45 -1.09 -16.95 6.68
CA ALA A 45 -2.34 -17.19 5.98
C ALA A 45 -3.49 -16.58 6.79
N LEU A 46 -4.02 -15.45 6.32
CA LEU A 46 -5.25 -14.87 6.86
C LEU A 46 -6.39 -15.70 6.30
N TRP A 47 -6.69 -16.80 6.98
CA TRP A 47 -7.88 -17.59 6.75
C TRP A 47 -9.10 -16.78 7.24
N ASN A 48 -10.04 -16.53 6.34
CA ASN A 48 -11.33 -15.90 6.64
C ASN A 48 -12.14 -16.71 7.68
N ARG A 49 -12.67 -16.01 8.71
CA ARG A 49 -14.03 -16.08 9.33
C ARG A 49 -14.01 -16.03 10.87
N GLY A 50 -14.70 -15.01 11.41
CA GLY A 50 -15.70 -15.13 12.47
C GLY A 50 -15.31 -15.70 13.86
N ILE A 51 -15.51 -14.85 14.88
CA ILE A 51 -15.88 -15.16 16.27
C ILE A 51 -14.75 -15.50 17.27
N ARG A 52 -14.71 -14.66 18.33
CA ARG A 52 -14.29 -14.83 19.74
C ARG A 52 -13.08 -15.73 20.05
N GLY A 53 -12.14 -15.15 20.78
CA GLY A 53 -11.34 -15.91 21.75
C GLY A 53 -10.10 -15.16 22.22
N LEU A 54 -10.15 -14.65 23.45
CA LEU A 54 -8.98 -14.35 24.27
C LEU A 54 -7.91 -15.43 24.11
N LEU A 55 -6.72 -15.08 23.63
CA LEU A 55 -5.50 -15.78 24.01
C LEU A 55 -4.39 -14.75 24.27
N THR A 56 -4.18 -14.55 25.57
CA THR A 56 -2.97 -14.04 26.18
C THR A 56 -1.73 -14.74 25.63
N PHE A 57 -0.72 -13.96 25.23
CA PHE A 57 0.64 -14.46 25.14
C PHE A 57 1.48 -13.83 26.26
N VAL A 58 1.57 -14.57 27.36
CA VAL A 58 2.71 -14.53 28.27
C VAL A 58 3.76 -15.48 27.69
N GLY A 59 5.02 -15.04 27.59
CA GLY A 59 6.14 -16.00 27.54
C GLY A 59 7.35 -15.63 26.68
N TYR A 60 8.38 -15.18 27.40
CA TYR A 60 9.82 -15.44 27.22
C TYR A 60 10.63 -14.65 26.19
N GLY A 61 11.58 -13.92 26.76
CA GLY A 61 12.64 -13.21 26.08
C GLY A 61 13.43 -14.10 25.13
N ARG A 62 13.64 -13.57 23.93
CA ARG A 62 14.60 -14.06 22.97
C ARG A 62 15.63 -12.97 22.79
N THR A 63 16.86 -13.29 23.14
CA THR A 63 18.06 -12.46 22.94
C THR A 63 18.07 -11.94 21.51
N SER A 64 18.06 -10.61 21.39
CA SER A 64 18.05 -9.91 20.10
C SER A 64 19.43 -10.05 19.45
N ALA A 65 19.52 -10.91 18.43
CA ALA A 65 20.61 -10.85 17.48
C ALA A 65 20.57 -9.48 16.76
N PRO A 66 21.73 -8.88 16.43
CA PRO A 66 21.76 -7.58 15.74
C PRO A 66 20.99 -7.67 14.43
N LYS A 67 20.00 -6.80 14.29
CA LYS A 67 19.08 -6.74 13.15
C LYS A 67 19.89 -6.37 11.89
N VAL A 68 20.22 -7.36 11.06
CA VAL A 68 20.77 -7.12 9.73
C VAL A 68 19.78 -6.22 8.98
N ARG A 69 20.29 -5.09 8.50
CA ARG A 69 19.51 -4.08 7.79
C ARG A 69 19.30 -4.60 6.38
N ASP A 70 18.05 -4.76 5.96
CA ASP A 70 17.72 -5.31 4.65
C ASP A 70 17.64 -4.18 3.63
N ASP A 71 18.81 -3.76 3.16
CA ASP A 71 18.93 -2.81 2.06
C ASP A 71 18.16 -3.31 0.85
N ALA A 72 17.36 -2.44 0.27
CA ALA A 72 16.49 -2.73 -0.85
C ALA A 72 16.66 -1.71 -1.97
N ARG A 73 16.55 -2.20 -3.20
CA ARG A 73 16.47 -1.36 -4.41
C ARG A 73 15.04 -1.40 -4.94
N LEU A 74 14.46 -0.23 -5.11
CA LEU A 74 13.13 -0.04 -5.68
C LEU A 74 13.29 0.51 -7.10
N ASP A 75 12.80 -0.19 -8.11
CA ASP A 75 12.68 0.37 -9.46
C ASP A 75 11.18 0.52 -9.78
N LEU A 76 10.73 1.76 -9.93
CA LEU A 76 9.33 2.09 -10.22
C LEU A 76 9.15 2.25 -11.72
N TYR A 77 8.11 1.62 -12.25
CA TYR A 77 7.75 1.59 -13.66
C TYR A 77 6.37 2.23 -13.88
N VAL A 78 5.92 2.29 -15.13
CA VAL A 78 4.60 2.87 -15.47
C VAL A 78 3.45 2.08 -14.85
N HIS A 79 3.52 0.74 -14.89
CA HIS A 79 2.42 -0.16 -14.49
C HIS A 79 2.71 -0.97 -13.21
N GLY A 80 3.83 -0.72 -12.55
CA GLY A 80 4.21 -1.43 -11.34
C GLY A 80 5.60 -1.08 -10.85
N MET A 81 6.17 -1.93 -10.02
CA MET A 81 7.53 -1.77 -9.51
C MET A 81 8.19 -3.12 -9.25
N THR A 82 9.51 -3.09 -9.13
CA THR A 82 10.29 -4.22 -8.60
C THR A 82 10.96 -3.83 -7.29
N VAL A 83 10.98 -4.75 -6.33
CA VAL A 83 11.72 -4.61 -5.07
C VAL A 83 12.78 -5.70 -5.02
N ALA A 84 14.04 -5.31 -5.14
CA ALA A 84 15.15 -6.23 -4.95
C ALA A 84 15.67 -6.14 -3.50
N VAL A 85 15.55 -7.24 -2.76
CA VAL A 85 15.92 -7.33 -1.34
C VAL A 85 16.44 -8.74 -1.04
N GLN A 86 17.54 -8.84 -0.29
CA GLN A 86 18.16 -10.13 0.08
C GLN A 86 18.31 -11.13 -1.10
N GLY A 87 18.67 -10.64 -2.29
CA GLY A 87 18.86 -11.46 -3.50
C GLY A 87 17.56 -11.96 -4.18
N ARG A 88 16.40 -11.66 -3.60
CA ARG A 88 15.06 -11.86 -4.18
C ARG A 88 14.59 -10.61 -4.90
N ILE A 89 13.71 -10.79 -5.89
CA ILE A 89 13.08 -9.71 -6.64
C ILE A 89 11.57 -9.93 -6.57
N HIS A 90 10.88 -9.08 -5.81
CA HIS A 90 9.42 -9.02 -5.83
C HIS A 90 8.97 -8.15 -6.99
N VAL A 91 7.94 -8.59 -7.71
CA VAL A 91 7.33 -7.82 -8.79
C VAL A 91 5.93 -7.42 -8.36
N VAL A 92 5.66 -6.12 -8.31
CA VAL A 92 4.37 -5.58 -7.85
C VAL A 92 3.70 -4.89 -9.03
N ARG A 93 2.49 -5.33 -9.38
CA ARG A 93 1.66 -4.66 -10.39
C ARG A 93 0.69 -3.67 -9.73
N TYR A 94 0.60 -2.45 -10.26
CA TYR A 94 -0.24 -1.41 -9.65
C TYR A 94 -1.74 -1.67 -9.78
N ASP A 95 -2.18 -2.42 -10.79
CA ASP A 95 -3.60 -2.75 -10.99
C ASP A 95 -4.10 -3.86 -10.06
N THR A 96 -3.23 -4.74 -9.56
CA THR A 96 -3.64 -5.87 -8.72
C THR A 96 -3.11 -5.83 -7.29
N THR A 97 -2.12 -4.98 -6.99
CA THR A 97 -1.52 -4.94 -5.66
C THR A 97 -2.49 -4.40 -4.60
N SER A 98 -2.34 -4.93 -3.39
CA SER A 98 -2.91 -4.35 -2.17
C SER A 98 -1.80 -3.64 -1.41
N VAL A 99 -2.02 -2.36 -1.10
CA VAL A 99 -1.10 -1.53 -0.32
C VAL A 99 -1.74 -1.22 1.03
N PHE A 100 -1.10 -1.68 2.10
CA PHE A 100 -1.48 -1.37 3.48
C PHE A 100 -0.52 -0.34 4.07
N ARG A 101 -1.05 0.55 4.91
CA ARG A 101 -0.27 1.57 5.60
C ARG A 101 -0.36 1.33 7.11
N THR A 102 0.76 0.97 7.73
CA THR A 102 0.85 0.83 9.18
C THR A 102 1.73 1.93 9.74
N GLY A 103 1.20 2.73 10.66
CA GLY A 103 2.01 3.63 11.47
C GLY A 103 2.58 2.86 12.65
N THR A 104 3.91 2.73 12.74
CA THR A 104 4.56 2.24 13.95
C THR A 104 5.00 3.44 14.76
N ALA A 105 4.46 3.60 15.97
CA ALA A 105 5.01 4.53 16.95
C ALA A 105 6.40 4.00 17.34
N HIS A 106 7.45 4.71 16.94
CA HIS A 106 8.75 4.58 17.55
C HIS A 106 8.98 5.83 18.41
N ASP A 107 9.53 5.63 19.60
CA ASP A 107 9.82 6.62 20.65
C ASP A 107 9.47 8.08 20.29
N SER A 108 8.33 8.55 20.80
CA SER A 108 7.76 9.91 20.92
C SER A 108 7.99 11.01 19.86
N ALA A 109 8.75 10.82 18.78
CA ALA A 109 9.14 11.90 17.87
C ALA A 109 9.01 11.55 16.37
N ARG A 110 8.95 10.28 15.95
CA ARG A 110 8.81 9.91 14.53
C ARG A 110 7.92 8.67 14.34
N VAL A 111 6.76 8.86 13.70
CA VAL A 111 5.92 7.75 13.24
C VAL A 111 6.52 7.19 11.96
N ASP A 112 7.24 6.08 12.06
CA ASP A 112 7.66 5.34 10.89
C ASP A 112 6.44 4.72 10.23
N THR A 113 6.17 5.13 8.98
CA THR A 113 5.10 4.55 8.19
C THR A 113 5.67 3.39 7.36
N VAL A 114 5.17 2.19 7.62
CA VAL A 114 5.44 0.97 6.86
C VAL A 114 4.41 0.85 5.74
N TYR A 115 4.88 0.55 4.53
CA TYR A 115 4.05 0.24 3.38
C TYR A 115 4.17 -1.24 3.06
N THR A 116 3.10 -2.00 3.23
CA THR A 116 3.08 -3.42 2.87
C THR A 116 2.39 -3.57 1.53
N LEU A 117 3.10 -4.11 0.53
CA LEU A 117 2.57 -4.37 -0.80
C LEU A 117 2.46 -5.87 -1.04
N THR A 118 1.44 -6.29 -1.77
CA THR A 118 1.33 -7.65 -2.30
C THR A 118 1.92 -7.72 -3.71
N ASP A 119 2.83 -8.66 -3.94
CA ASP A 119 3.45 -8.91 -5.24
C ASP A 119 2.59 -9.82 -6.13
N VAL A 120 3.04 -10.07 -7.36
CA VAL A 120 2.36 -10.91 -8.35
C VAL A 120 2.23 -12.38 -7.93
N ASP A 121 3.07 -12.85 -7.02
CA ASP A 121 3.04 -14.21 -6.48
C ASP A 121 2.19 -14.29 -5.20
N GLY A 122 1.60 -13.17 -4.77
CA GLY A 122 0.79 -13.07 -3.56
C GLY A 122 1.63 -12.89 -2.28
N GLU A 123 2.95 -12.79 -2.38
CA GLU A 123 3.82 -12.53 -1.24
C GLU A 123 3.75 -11.06 -0.81
N ARG A 124 4.02 -10.81 0.48
CA ARG A 124 4.01 -9.45 1.04
C ARG A 124 5.43 -8.93 1.18
N VAL A 125 5.64 -7.71 0.70
CA VAL A 125 6.88 -6.96 0.87
C VAL A 125 6.60 -5.68 1.67
N GLU A 126 7.30 -5.51 2.79
CA GLU A 126 7.23 -4.32 3.62
C GLU A 126 8.31 -3.33 3.19
N LEU A 127 7.93 -2.09 2.90
CA LEU A 127 8.84 -0.99 2.60
C LEU A 127 8.89 -0.01 3.77
N ARG A 128 10.10 0.33 4.19
CA ARG A 128 10.37 1.28 5.27
C ARG A 128 11.17 2.46 4.73
N GLY A 129 10.63 3.65 4.96
CA GLY A 129 11.30 4.90 4.63
C GLY A 129 12.17 5.37 5.78
N LEU A 130 13.38 4.79 5.90
CA LEU A 130 14.35 5.26 6.90
C LEU A 130 15.09 6.49 6.35
N PRO A 131 15.46 7.47 7.20
CA PRO A 131 16.14 8.69 6.76
C PRO A 131 17.42 8.45 5.95
N GLU A 132 18.07 7.30 6.16
CA GLU A 132 19.35 6.93 5.55
C GLU A 132 19.25 6.51 4.08
N TYR A 133 18.05 6.12 3.59
CA TYR A 133 17.87 5.62 2.23
C TYR A 133 17.26 6.64 1.26
N GLY A 134 17.26 7.93 1.64
CA GLY A 134 16.84 9.04 0.79
C GLY A 134 15.35 9.41 0.95
N ASP A 135 14.77 9.95 -0.12
CA ASP A 135 13.45 10.58 -0.08
C ASP A 135 12.32 9.54 -0.08
N ALA A 136 11.96 9.09 1.13
CA ALA A 136 10.82 8.21 1.31
C ALA A 136 9.49 8.81 0.88
N ALA A 137 9.34 10.13 0.93
CA ALA A 137 8.11 10.79 0.50
C ALA A 137 7.93 10.68 -1.03
N ALA A 138 9.02 10.77 -1.79
CA ALA A 138 9.00 10.65 -3.25
C ALA A 138 8.48 9.28 -3.70
N TRP A 139 9.10 8.17 -3.28
CA TRP A 139 8.67 6.85 -3.73
C TRP A 139 7.28 6.48 -3.20
N ARG A 140 6.92 6.90 -1.98
CA ARG A 140 5.56 6.69 -1.44
C ARG A 140 4.51 7.37 -2.32
N SER A 141 4.76 8.63 -2.68
CA SER A 141 3.85 9.40 -3.52
C SER A 141 3.75 8.82 -4.94
N GLU A 142 4.85 8.30 -5.49
CA GLU A 142 4.84 7.62 -6.78
C GLU A 142 4.04 6.32 -6.77
N ILE A 143 4.20 5.48 -5.75
CA ILE A 143 3.41 4.26 -5.58
C ILE A 143 1.92 4.61 -5.49
N GLN A 144 1.54 5.57 -4.64
CA GLN A 144 0.15 5.99 -4.51
C GLN A 144 -0.43 6.48 -5.84
N ARG A 145 0.28 7.37 -6.56
CA ARG A 145 -0.15 7.84 -7.88
C ARG A 145 -0.23 6.72 -8.91
N GLY A 146 0.67 5.76 -8.87
CA GLY A 146 0.68 4.59 -9.76
C GLY A 146 -0.54 3.71 -9.55
N VAL A 147 -0.81 3.34 -8.29
CA VAL A 147 -1.96 2.51 -7.91
C VAL A 147 -3.29 3.23 -8.16
N ILE A 148 -3.42 4.51 -7.82
CA ILE A 148 -4.63 5.30 -8.15
C ILE A 148 -4.89 5.29 -9.66
N ARG A 149 -3.86 5.58 -10.45
CA ARG A 149 -3.99 5.64 -11.92
C ARG A 149 -4.41 4.30 -12.52
N ALA A 150 -3.94 3.20 -11.95
CA ALA A 150 -4.24 1.85 -12.43
C ALA A 150 -5.63 1.36 -11.99
N GLN A 151 -5.99 1.57 -10.72
CA GLN A 151 -7.19 0.95 -10.12
C GLN A 151 -8.43 1.83 -10.16
N LEU A 152 -8.29 3.17 -10.11
CA LEU A 152 -9.44 4.07 -10.03
C LEU A 152 -10.41 3.95 -11.24
N PRO A 153 -9.93 3.87 -12.51
CA PRO A 153 -10.84 3.72 -13.65
C PRO A 153 -11.66 2.42 -13.60
N GLN A 154 -11.02 1.32 -13.21
CA GLN A 154 -11.69 0.01 -13.09
C GLN A 154 -12.69 0.00 -11.93
N ALA A 155 -12.33 0.61 -10.79
CA ALA A 155 -13.23 0.75 -9.65
C ALA A 155 -14.49 1.56 -10.02
N LEU A 156 -14.35 2.66 -10.74
CA LEU A 156 -15.51 3.44 -11.20
C LEU A 156 -16.38 2.64 -12.17
N ALA A 157 -15.77 1.96 -13.14
CA ALA A 157 -16.51 1.12 -14.08
C ALA A 157 -17.30 -0.01 -13.38
N ALA A 158 -16.73 -0.62 -12.34
CA ALA A 158 -17.43 -1.62 -11.53
C ALA A 158 -18.63 -1.02 -10.79
N LEU A 159 -18.48 0.17 -10.20
CA LEU A 159 -19.59 0.87 -9.55
C LEU A 159 -20.70 1.26 -10.53
N ASP A 160 -20.33 1.71 -11.74
CA ASP A 160 -21.28 2.03 -12.82
C ASP A 160 -22.06 0.79 -13.30
N GLN A 161 -21.45 -0.39 -13.19
CA GLN A 161 -22.10 -1.69 -13.44
C GLN A 161 -22.95 -2.18 -12.27
N GLY A 162 -23.05 -1.41 -11.18
CA GLY A 162 -23.82 -1.75 -9.99
C GLY A 162 -23.10 -2.70 -9.04
N GLU A 163 -21.80 -2.96 -9.24
CA GLU A 163 -21.02 -3.80 -8.34
C GLU A 163 -20.81 -3.14 -6.99
N ARG A 164 -20.55 -3.97 -5.97
CA ARG A 164 -20.13 -3.53 -4.64
C ARG A 164 -18.62 -3.73 -4.50
N LEU A 165 -17.91 -2.64 -4.27
CA LEU A 165 -16.48 -2.66 -3.98
C LEU A 165 -16.22 -2.78 -2.49
N HIS A 166 -15.15 -3.48 -2.13
CA HIS A 166 -14.72 -3.71 -0.76
C HIS A 166 -13.28 -3.24 -0.54
N PHE A 167 -13.09 -2.50 0.55
CA PHE A 167 -11.79 -2.05 1.06
C PHE A 167 -11.72 -2.46 2.53
N GLY A 168 -11.29 -3.71 2.78
CA GLY A 168 -11.37 -4.29 4.12
C GLY A 168 -12.83 -4.36 4.60
N GLY A 169 -13.11 -3.76 5.76
CA GLY A 169 -14.49 -3.69 6.30
C GLY A 169 -15.37 -2.62 5.67
N ILE A 170 -14.79 -1.69 4.89
CA ILE A 170 -15.53 -0.63 4.20
C ILE A 170 -16.01 -1.15 2.85
N TRP A 171 -17.24 -0.80 2.48
CA TRP A 171 -17.81 -1.14 1.17
C TRP A 171 -18.49 0.05 0.51
N LEU A 172 -18.56 0.04 -0.81
CA LEU A 172 -19.08 1.12 -1.64
C LEU A 172 -19.94 0.55 -2.77
N THR A 173 -21.03 1.25 -3.11
CA THR A 173 -21.80 1.06 -4.35
C THR A 173 -21.93 2.42 -5.05
N GLY A 174 -22.51 2.46 -6.26
CA GLY A 174 -22.83 3.71 -6.94
C GLY A 174 -23.77 4.65 -6.16
N GLU A 175 -24.43 4.17 -5.09
CA GLU A 175 -25.43 4.94 -4.34
C GLU A 175 -24.98 5.34 -2.92
N LYS A 176 -24.15 4.51 -2.28
CA LYS A 176 -23.81 4.65 -0.86
C LYS A 176 -22.46 4.04 -0.52
N VAL A 177 -21.90 4.50 0.60
CA VAL A 177 -20.71 3.95 1.26
C VAL A 177 -21.07 3.48 2.67
N GLY A 178 -20.43 2.43 3.16
CA GLY A 178 -20.75 1.88 4.45
C GLY A 178 -19.65 1.05 5.10
N TYR A 179 -19.95 0.61 6.32
CA TYR A 179 -19.13 -0.28 7.13
C TYR A 179 -20.05 -1.28 7.84
N GLY A 180 -19.73 -2.57 7.74
CA GLY A 180 -20.61 -3.63 8.24
C GLY A 180 -21.99 -3.55 7.60
N GLU A 181 -23.05 -3.46 8.40
CA GLU A 181 -24.44 -3.38 7.92
C GLU A 181 -24.93 -1.94 7.70
N VAL A 182 -24.17 -0.94 8.14
CA VAL A 182 -24.56 0.47 8.10
C VAL A 182 -24.01 1.13 6.84
N GLY A 183 -24.80 1.99 6.19
CA GLY A 183 -24.36 2.76 5.03
C GLY A 183 -25.06 4.11 4.91
N VAL A 184 -24.36 5.06 4.27
CA VAL A 184 -24.73 6.46 4.09
C VAL A 184 -24.72 6.78 2.59
N ARG A 185 -25.71 7.55 2.13
CA ARG A 185 -25.83 7.91 0.70
C ARG A 185 -24.80 8.96 0.32
N TRP A 186 -24.30 8.89 -0.92
CA TRP A 186 -23.28 9.81 -1.43
C TRP A 186 -23.55 11.31 -1.24
N PRO A 187 -24.79 11.83 -1.41
CA PRO A 187 -25.06 13.25 -1.22
C PRO A 187 -24.76 13.77 0.19
N GLN A 188 -24.71 12.87 1.18
CA GLN A 188 -24.41 13.21 2.58
C GLN A 188 -22.91 13.15 2.88
N VAL A 189 -22.12 12.46 2.04
CA VAL A 189 -20.71 12.17 2.29
C VAL A 189 -19.83 13.16 1.55
N ARG A 190 -19.20 14.08 2.29
CA ARG A 190 -18.39 15.16 1.70
C ARG A 190 -16.92 14.79 1.56
N HIS A 191 -16.34 14.27 2.65
CA HIS A 191 -14.91 14.05 2.74
C HIS A 191 -14.59 12.77 3.50
N LEU A 192 -13.42 12.21 3.20
CA LEU A 192 -12.79 11.14 3.97
C LEU A 192 -11.47 11.66 4.52
N ARG A 193 -11.22 11.45 5.81
CA ARG A 193 -9.93 11.74 6.43
C ARG A 193 -9.43 10.57 7.26
N ILE A 194 -8.15 10.61 7.56
CA ILE A 194 -7.50 9.71 8.50
C ILE A 194 -7.12 10.53 9.74
N ARG A 195 -7.63 10.16 10.90
CA ARG A 195 -7.32 10.81 12.19
C ARG A 195 -6.93 9.74 13.20
N GLN A 196 -5.74 9.89 13.80
CA GLN A 196 -5.21 8.96 14.80
C GLN A 196 -5.23 7.47 14.37
N GLY A 197 -5.05 7.19 13.08
CA GLY A 197 -5.08 5.82 12.54
C GLY A 197 -6.46 5.28 12.22
N ALA A 198 -7.54 5.99 12.56
CA ALA A 198 -8.91 5.65 12.17
C ALA A 198 -9.33 6.39 10.89
N ILE A 199 -10.26 5.78 10.14
CA ILE A 199 -10.91 6.43 9.01
C ILE A 199 -12.17 7.14 9.50
N GLU A 200 -12.32 8.41 9.14
CA GLU A 200 -13.52 9.19 9.44
C GLU A 200 -14.14 9.72 8.14
N LEU A 201 -15.47 9.67 8.04
CA LEU A 201 -16.27 10.30 7.00
C LEU A 201 -16.92 11.57 7.52
N ASP A 202 -16.92 12.62 6.71
CA ASP A 202 -17.77 13.79 6.93
C ASP A 202 -19.16 13.51 6.35
N VAL A 203 -20.12 13.30 7.25
CA VAL A 203 -21.54 13.07 6.94
C VAL A 203 -22.33 14.29 7.38
N ASP A 204 -22.85 15.05 6.42
CA ASP A 204 -23.65 16.26 6.64
C ASP A 204 -22.97 17.28 7.60
N GLY A 205 -21.64 17.42 7.52
CA GLY A 205 -20.84 18.32 8.36
C GLY A 205 -20.35 17.70 9.67
N THR A 206 -20.70 16.45 9.94
CA THR A 206 -20.30 15.72 11.16
C THR A 206 -19.31 14.61 10.82
N TRP A 207 -18.15 14.64 11.47
CA TRP A 207 -17.16 13.57 11.34
C TRP A 207 -17.57 12.32 12.11
N GLN A 208 -17.77 11.22 11.38
CA GLN A 208 -18.12 9.91 11.93
C GLN A 208 -16.99 8.91 11.68
N GLY A 209 -16.54 8.24 12.74
CA GLY A 209 -15.56 7.17 12.63
C GLY A 209 -16.16 5.94 11.98
N LEU A 210 -15.50 5.43 10.94
CA LEU A 210 -15.72 4.08 10.46
C LEU A 210 -14.89 3.17 11.35
N GLY A 211 -15.48 2.11 11.91
CA GLY A 211 -14.86 1.24 12.92
C GLY A 211 -13.66 0.41 12.46
N SER A 212 -12.93 0.86 11.44
CA SER A 212 -11.72 0.24 10.89
C SER A 212 -10.50 1.11 11.08
N GLU A 213 -9.39 0.46 11.41
CA GLU A 213 -8.07 1.10 11.38
C GLU A 213 -7.54 1.16 9.94
N VAL A 214 -6.80 2.21 9.61
CA VAL A 214 -6.14 2.38 8.30
C VAL A 214 -5.21 1.23 7.94
N SER A 215 -4.64 0.56 8.95
CA SER A 215 -3.79 -0.62 8.81
C SER A 215 -4.52 -1.83 8.19
N GLU A 216 -5.84 -1.90 8.34
CA GLU A 216 -6.69 -3.00 7.85
C GLU A 216 -7.29 -2.71 6.47
N ILE A 217 -7.17 -1.46 6.00
CA ILE A 217 -7.83 -0.97 4.80
C ILE A 217 -6.83 -0.96 3.64
N PRO A 218 -6.94 -1.90 2.68
CA PRO A 218 -6.08 -1.89 1.51
C PRO A 218 -6.36 -0.65 0.68
N ASN A 219 -5.32 -0.11 0.02
CA ASN A 219 -5.44 0.93 -0.99
C ASN A 219 -6.30 2.13 -0.53
N VAL A 220 -6.16 2.56 0.74
CA VAL A 220 -6.96 3.64 1.36
C VAL A 220 -6.97 4.95 0.55
N PHE A 221 -5.92 5.20 -0.24
CA PHE A 221 -5.82 6.35 -1.13
C PHE A 221 -6.68 6.22 -2.40
N VAL A 222 -6.96 4.99 -2.88
CA VAL A 222 -7.96 4.73 -3.93
C VAL A 222 -9.35 4.95 -3.37
N LEU A 223 -9.63 4.42 -2.17
CA LEU A 223 -10.88 4.67 -1.45
C LEU A 223 -11.14 6.17 -1.30
N ARG A 224 -10.15 6.94 -0.82
CA ARG A 224 -10.24 8.39 -0.72
C ARG A 224 -10.58 9.05 -2.05
N ALA A 225 -9.89 8.68 -3.14
CA ALA A 225 -10.14 9.22 -4.47
C ALA A 225 -11.56 8.90 -4.99
N LEU A 226 -12.12 7.73 -4.64
CA LEU A 226 -13.51 7.39 -4.94
C LEU A 226 -14.49 8.27 -4.16
N VAL A 227 -14.27 8.46 -2.85
CA VAL A 227 -15.13 9.35 -2.05
C VAL A 227 -15.12 10.78 -2.58
N GLU A 228 -13.94 11.30 -2.94
CA GLU A 228 -13.82 12.65 -3.52
C GLU A 228 -14.56 12.79 -4.87
N ARG A 229 -14.68 11.72 -5.66
CA ARG A 229 -15.40 11.74 -6.95
C ARG A 229 -16.90 11.49 -6.83
N LEU A 230 -17.32 10.66 -5.88
CA LEU A 230 -18.73 10.26 -5.71
C LEU A 230 -19.48 11.18 -4.74
N GLY A 231 -18.76 11.90 -3.88
CA GLY A 231 -19.32 12.92 -3.01
C GLY A 231 -19.94 14.09 -3.78
N PRO A 232 -20.63 15.00 -3.07
CA PRO A 232 -21.37 16.11 -3.68
C PRO A 232 -20.48 17.09 -4.46
N ASP A 233 -19.19 17.16 -4.12
CA ASP A 233 -18.20 18.03 -4.79
C ASP A 233 -17.52 17.35 -5.98
N GLY A 234 -17.91 16.12 -6.32
CA GLY A 234 -17.37 15.39 -7.46
C GLY A 234 -17.68 16.07 -8.79
N VAL A 235 -16.65 16.35 -9.59
CA VAL A 235 -16.82 16.76 -10.99
C VAL A 235 -17.44 15.59 -11.74
N ARG A 236 -18.74 15.68 -12.03
CA ARG A 236 -19.46 14.75 -12.90
C ARG A 236 -19.06 14.95 -14.36
#